data_AF-A0A7W7MVY3-F1
#
_entry.id   AF-A0A7W7MVY3-F1
#
_cell.length_a   1.000
_cell.length_b   1.000
_cell.length_c   1.000
_cell.angle_alpha   90.00
_cell.angle_beta   90.00
_cell.angle_gamma   90.00
#
_symmetry.space_group_name_H-M   'P 1'
#
loop_
_entity.id
_entity.type
_entity.pdbx_description
1 polymer ?
#
loop_
_entity_poly.entity_id
_entity_poly.type
_entity_poly.pdbx_seq_one_letter_code
_entity_poly.pdbx_strand_id
1 'polypeptide(L)'
;MRRPIGLLLIGLGAFFLTLAPLVRFYVAEQVIVAPLNRYQVTLLESENATYFDQADLKTKTGVTLQAKSTVRGDVRANEGDDDIAVWDSTTNIYDADNPDNPIQIQAYRLAFDRRTSVLTDCCGTNVDGDSGVRMAGSYGLLLPLGNVEKKDYPVFDTTTKQIAPMEFNAVEKVHGLTTYRFTQTIPLTKTAEMDTKLPPKMLGLPDDAGDQKVARYTEAYNTVWVDPRTGVPVKHRRNIRSTVQTEDGKGKMIAAQADLITVDKDQKAAVDVANSTALKINMVRSFIPGGAILIGLTLLFVGGFLGLAGGRVLPAPVAPRRSDGKFGDPGTPPGPPAPPKPPNPQDPQDPQNPQDPQDRAPGAAPGPATPRQDTRRPAPGSQRQRRKASGPGRRR
;
A
#
# COMPACT_ATOMS: atom_id res chain seq x y z
N MET A 1 45.48 5.68 -22.38
CA MET A 1 44.64 5.42 -21.18
C MET A 1 43.73 6.59 -20.79
N ARG A 2 44.19 7.84 -20.60
CA ARG A 2 43.33 8.93 -20.08
C ARG A 2 42.03 9.21 -20.90
N ARG A 3 42.07 9.19 -22.24
CA ARG A 3 40.88 9.44 -23.09
C ARG A 3 39.73 8.43 -22.90
N PRO A 4 39.92 7.08 -23.02
CA PRO A 4 38.81 6.13 -22.79
C PRO A 4 38.29 6.16 -21.35
N ILE A 5 39.14 6.45 -20.35
CA ILE A 5 38.68 6.68 -18.97
C ILE A 5 37.77 7.91 -18.90
N GLY A 6 38.16 9.03 -19.53
CA GLY A 6 37.33 10.24 -19.61
C GLY A 6 35.96 9.98 -20.27
N LEU A 7 35.93 9.22 -21.37
CA LEU A 7 34.68 8.85 -22.04
C LEU A 7 33.78 7.94 -21.18
N LEU A 8 34.36 6.98 -20.46
CA LEU A 8 33.62 6.12 -19.53
C LEU A 8 33.01 6.93 -18.37
N LEU A 9 33.78 7.86 -17.80
CA LEU A 9 33.30 8.78 -16.75
C LEU A 9 32.18 9.70 -17.28
N ILE A 10 32.28 10.19 -18.52
CA ILE A 10 31.21 11.00 -19.14
C ILE A 10 29.92 10.17 -19.32
N GLY A 11 30.03 8.94 -19.84
CA GLY A 11 28.88 8.05 -20.04
C GLY A 11 28.21 7.67 -18.73
N LEU A 12 28.99 7.32 -17.69
CA LEU A 12 28.48 7.03 -16.35
C LEU A 12 27.87 8.27 -15.69
N GLY A 13 28.47 9.45 -15.88
CA GLY A 13 27.95 10.72 -15.40
C GLY A 13 26.57 11.05 -15.99
N ALA A 14 26.44 10.91 -17.32
CA ALA A 14 25.16 11.07 -18.01
C ALA A 14 24.10 10.06 -17.55
N PHE A 15 24.48 8.80 -17.34
CA PHE A 15 23.59 7.76 -16.79
C PHE A 15 23.05 8.14 -15.39
N PHE A 16 23.89 8.64 -14.48
CA PHE A 16 23.40 9.08 -13.17
C PHE A 16 22.47 10.30 -13.26
N LEU A 17 22.70 11.22 -14.20
CA LEU A 17 21.79 12.35 -14.44
C LEU A 17 20.43 11.93 -15.01
N THR A 18 20.34 10.90 -15.84
CA THR A 18 19.05 10.38 -16.35
C THR A 18 18.36 9.45 -15.35
N LEU A 19 19.12 8.74 -14.50
CA LEU A 19 18.59 7.91 -13.42
C LEU A 19 17.92 8.75 -12.32
N ALA A 20 18.44 9.95 -12.00
CA ALA A 20 17.89 10.80 -10.95
C ALA A 20 16.40 11.17 -11.11
N PRO A 21 15.93 11.72 -12.26
CA PRO A 21 14.51 11.98 -12.48
C PRO A 21 13.68 10.69 -12.57
N LEU A 22 14.23 9.60 -13.13
CA LEU A 22 13.54 8.31 -13.18
C LEU A 22 13.24 7.78 -11.76
N VAL A 23 14.21 7.84 -10.85
CA VAL A 23 14.01 7.48 -9.44
C VAL A 23 13.01 8.43 -8.77
N ARG A 24 13.14 9.75 -9.01
CA ARG A 24 12.30 10.77 -8.39
C ARG A 24 10.82 10.68 -8.76
N PHE A 25 10.51 10.45 -10.03
CA PHE A 25 9.16 10.58 -10.57
C PHE A 25 8.49 9.23 -10.88
N TYR A 26 9.25 8.19 -11.25
CA TYR A 26 8.67 6.87 -11.55
C TYR A 26 8.82 5.91 -10.37
N VAL A 27 10.05 5.65 -9.91
CA VAL A 27 10.29 4.66 -8.85
C VAL A 27 9.64 5.07 -7.53
N ALA A 28 9.70 6.36 -7.18
CA ALA A 28 9.08 6.89 -5.96
C ALA A 28 7.57 6.60 -5.88
N GLU A 29 6.83 6.67 -6.99
CA GLU A 29 5.37 6.47 -7.01
C GLU A 29 4.98 4.99 -7.01
N GLN A 30 5.91 4.10 -7.40
CA GLN A 30 5.71 2.64 -7.31
C GLN A 30 6.06 2.07 -5.92
N VAL A 31 7.03 2.65 -5.20
CA VAL A 31 7.50 2.10 -3.90
C VAL A 31 6.88 2.77 -2.67
N ILE A 32 6.25 3.94 -2.83
CA ILE A 32 5.53 4.62 -1.74
C ILE A 32 4.08 4.14 -1.74
N VAL A 33 3.89 2.93 -1.20
CA VAL A 33 2.62 2.21 -1.16
C VAL A 33 2.37 1.61 0.22
N ALA A 34 1.09 1.47 0.60
CA ALA A 34 0.70 0.77 1.81
C ALA A 34 1.18 -0.70 1.79
N PRO A 35 1.56 -1.29 2.93
CA PRO A 35 1.93 -2.70 2.99
C PRO A 35 0.70 -3.62 2.90
N LEU A 36 0.75 -4.60 2.00
CA LEU A 36 -0.26 -5.67 1.90
C LEU A 36 -0.38 -6.44 3.22
N ASN A 37 0.76 -6.93 3.73
CA ASN A 37 0.85 -7.54 5.06
C ASN A 37 1.25 -6.48 6.10
N ARG A 38 0.33 -6.19 7.02
CA ARG A 38 0.57 -5.40 8.24
C ARG A 38 0.04 -6.19 9.43
N TYR A 39 0.70 -6.08 10.57
CA TYR A 39 0.10 -6.41 11.86
C TYR A 39 0.39 -5.27 12.83
N GLN A 40 -0.66 -4.72 13.45
CA GLN A 40 -0.56 -3.64 14.42
C GLN A 40 -1.61 -3.83 15.50
N VAL A 41 -1.20 -3.64 16.75
CA VAL A 41 -2.10 -3.45 17.89
C VAL A 41 -1.96 -2.01 18.35
N THR A 42 -3.09 -1.36 18.61
CA THR A 42 -3.16 0.00 19.17
C THR A 42 -4.13 -0.03 20.35
N LEU A 43 -3.66 0.32 21.54
CA LEU A 43 -4.47 0.46 22.74
C LEU A 43 -4.91 1.92 22.92
N LEU A 44 -6.19 2.13 23.13
CA LEU A 44 -6.75 3.38 23.63
C LEU A 44 -7.33 3.14 25.03
N GLU A 45 -7.32 4.16 25.88
CA GLU A 45 -7.70 4.06 27.29
C GLU A 45 -8.52 5.27 27.73
N SER A 46 -9.44 5.06 28.68
CA SER A 46 -10.26 6.11 29.27
C SER A 46 -10.47 5.83 30.76
N GLU A 47 -9.77 6.57 31.62
CA GLU A 47 -9.71 6.37 33.07
C GLU A 47 -11.05 6.66 33.81
N ASN A 48 -11.91 7.49 33.21
CA ASN A 48 -13.19 7.92 33.79
C ASN A 48 -14.33 7.67 32.80
N ALA A 49 -14.54 6.40 32.45
CA ALA A 49 -15.62 5.97 31.59
C ALA A 49 -16.86 5.55 32.40
N THR A 50 -17.96 5.35 31.68
CA THR A 50 -19.25 4.88 32.21
C THR A 50 -19.85 3.88 31.24
N TYR A 51 -20.33 2.72 31.72
CA TYR A 51 -21.04 1.76 30.88
C TYR A 51 -22.13 1.03 31.66
N PHE A 52 -23.15 0.53 30.94
CA PHE A 52 -24.16 -0.35 31.52
C PHE A 52 -23.70 -1.81 31.40
N ASP A 53 -23.41 -2.42 32.54
CA ASP A 53 -23.05 -3.82 32.62
C ASP A 53 -24.32 -4.69 32.56
N GLN A 54 -24.41 -5.52 31.53
CA GLN A 54 -25.57 -6.36 31.25
C GLN A 54 -25.59 -7.66 32.09
N ALA A 55 -24.46 -8.06 32.68
CA ALA A 55 -24.39 -9.22 33.57
C ALA A 55 -24.76 -8.81 35.01
N ASP A 56 -24.25 -7.67 35.47
CA ASP A 56 -24.59 -7.11 36.79
C ASP A 56 -25.92 -6.33 36.81
N LEU A 57 -26.49 -6.02 35.63
CA LEU A 57 -27.62 -5.13 35.39
C LEU A 57 -27.47 -3.75 36.04
N LYS A 58 -26.25 -3.19 35.99
CA LYS A 58 -25.86 -1.95 36.69
C LYS A 58 -25.00 -1.06 35.82
N THR A 59 -25.21 0.26 35.93
CA THR A 59 -24.25 1.24 35.41
C THR A 59 -23.00 1.29 36.29
N LYS A 60 -21.83 1.06 35.70
CA LYS A 60 -20.51 1.29 36.30
C LYS A 60 -19.99 2.65 35.82
N THR A 61 -19.36 3.41 36.72
CA THR A 61 -18.95 4.81 36.51
C THR A 61 -17.58 5.06 37.15
N GLY A 62 -16.70 5.82 36.49
CA GLY A 62 -15.33 6.04 36.99
C GLY A 62 -14.44 4.80 36.83
N VAL A 63 -14.77 3.94 35.86
CA VAL A 63 -14.00 2.75 35.51
C VAL A 63 -13.01 3.05 34.38
N THR A 64 -11.89 2.33 34.36
CA THR A 64 -10.91 2.43 33.27
C THR A 64 -11.30 1.49 32.14
N LEU A 65 -11.85 2.04 31.05
CA LEU A 65 -12.11 1.25 29.84
C LEU A 65 -10.92 1.28 28.88
N GLN A 66 -10.55 0.11 28.39
CA GLN A 66 -9.52 -0.06 27.37
C GLN A 66 -10.15 -0.54 26.06
N ALA A 67 -9.78 0.11 24.95
CA ALA A 67 -10.16 -0.26 23.59
C ALA A 67 -8.92 -0.73 22.82
N LYS A 68 -8.77 -2.05 22.69
CA LYS A 68 -7.66 -2.70 21.98
C LYS A 68 -8.04 -2.94 20.53
N SER A 69 -7.55 -2.10 19.63
CA SER A 69 -7.72 -2.22 18.19
C SER A 69 -6.57 -3.03 17.58
N THR A 70 -6.88 -4.05 16.80
CA THR A 70 -5.92 -4.92 16.11
C THR A 70 -6.18 -4.90 14.62
N VAL A 71 -5.20 -4.47 13.82
CA VAL A 71 -5.27 -4.40 12.35
C VAL A 71 -4.35 -5.46 11.76
N ARG A 72 -4.86 -6.25 10.81
CA ARG A 72 -4.15 -7.33 10.12
C ARG A 72 -4.42 -7.29 8.61
N GLY A 73 -3.38 -7.26 7.80
CA GLY A 73 -3.50 -7.42 6.35
C GLY A 73 -3.78 -8.86 5.92
N ASP A 74 -4.80 -9.07 5.09
CA ASP A 74 -5.11 -10.34 4.44
C ASP A 74 -4.68 -10.30 2.97
N VAL A 75 -3.42 -10.68 2.72
CA VAL A 75 -2.79 -10.69 1.39
C VAL A 75 -3.49 -11.64 0.40
N ARG A 76 -4.34 -12.57 0.87
CA ARG A 76 -5.07 -13.48 -0.04
C ARG A 76 -6.40 -12.91 -0.51
N ALA A 77 -6.91 -11.88 0.16
CA ALA A 77 -8.21 -11.30 -0.13
C ALA A 77 -8.19 -10.25 -1.24
N ASN A 78 -7.01 -9.82 -1.73
CA ASN A 78 -6.90 -8.94 -2.90
C ASN A 78 -7.11 -9.68 -4.24
N GLU A 79 -7.36 -11.00 -4.21
CA GLU A 79 -7.60 -11.85 -5.38
C GLU A 79 -6.45 -11.85 -6.43
N GLY A 80 -5.26 -11.36 -6.05
CA GLY A 80 -4.10 -11.20 -6.93
C GLY A 80 -3.87 -9.77 -7.44
N ASP A 81 -4.75 -8.82 -7.11
CA ASP A 81 -4.52 -7.39 -7.38
C ASP A 81 -3.57 -6.78 -6.34
N ASP A 82 -2.28 -6.77 -6.67
CA ASP A 82 -1.24 -6.19 -5.81
C ASP A 82 -1.41 -4.69 -5.58
N ASP A 83 -2.23 -3.94 -6.32
CA ASP A 83 -2.48 -2.51 -6.06
C ASP A 83 -3.56 -2.27 -4.98
N ILE A 84 -4.32 -3.31 -4.58
CA ILE A 84 -5.30 -3.27 -3.50
C ILE A 84 -4.75 -3.91 -2.22
N ALA A 85 -4.85 -3.21 -1.08
CA ALA A 85 -4.64 -3.79 0.24
C ALA A 85 -5.99 -4.07 0.91
N VAL A 86 -6.12 -5.28 1.49
CA VAL A 86 -7.29 -5.70 2.27
C VAL A 86 -6.85 -5.88 3.72
N TRP A 87 -7.39 -5.07 4.62
CA TRP A 87 -7.06 -5.09 6.05
C TRP A 87 -8.30 -5.44 6.87
N ASP A 88 -8.19 -6.54 7.64
CA ASP A 88 -9.09 -6.85 8.75
C ASP A 88 -8.75 -5.93 9.93
N SER A 89 -9.77 -5.49 10.64
CA SER A 89 -9.65 -4.77 11.90
C SER A 89 -10.60 -5.39 12.93
N THR A 90 -10.16 -5.44 14.18
CA THR A 90 -11.01 -5.84 15.31
C THR A 90 -10.70 -4.96 16.50
N THR A 91 -11.71 -4.30 17.06
CA THR A 91 -11.59 -3.45 18.25
C THR A 91 -12.43 -4.04 19.37
N ASN A 92 -11.74 -4.45 20.43
CA ASN A 92 -12.36 -4.98 21.65
C ASN A 92 -12.31 -3.89 22.72
N ILE A 93 -13.47 -3.50 23.25
CA ILE A 93 -13.60 -2.60 24.40
C ILE A 93 -13.94 -3.45 25.62
N TYR A 94 -13.12 -3.34 26.68
CA TYR A 94 -13.26 -4.08 27.93
C TYR A 94 -12.97 -3.18 29.13
N ASP A 95 -13.44 -3.57 30.31
CA ASP A 95 -13.04 -2.98 31.59
C ASP A 95 -11.66 -3.51 31.96
N ALA A 96 -10.74 -2.63 32.39
CA ALA A 96 -9.39 -3.02 32.78
C ALA A 96 -9.39 -4.01 33.97
N ASP A 97 -10.40 -3.97 34.84
CA ASP A 97 -10.57 -4.90 35.95
C ASP A 97 -11.18 -6.26 35.50
N ASN A 98 -11.71 -6.35 34.27
CA ASN A 98 -12.35 -7.56 33.73
C ASN A 98 -12.04 -7.79 32.23
N PRO A 99 -10.74 -7.98 31.85
CA PRO A 99 -10.31 -7.96 30.45
C PRO A 99 -10.79 -9.16 29.61
N ASP A 100 -11.17 -10.27 30.25
CA ASP A 100 -11.68 -11.46 29.56
C ASP A 100 -13.14 -11.33 29.09
N ASN A 101 -13.87 -10.32 29.57
CA ASN A 101 -15.28 -10.08 29.25
C ASN A 101 -15.46 -8.75 28.48
N PRO A 102 -15.29 -8.74 27.14
CA PRO A 102 -15.42 -7.52 26.35
C PRO A 102 -16.87 -6.99 26.32
N ILE A 103 -17.01 -5.71 26.69
CA ILE A 103 -18.26 -4.94 26.68
C ILE A 103 -18.77 -4.73 25.26
N GLN A 104 -17.83 -4.54 24.32
CA GLN A 104 -18.12 -4.44 22.89
C GLN A 104 -16.98 -5.04 22.08
N ILE A 105 -17.32 -5.86 21.10
CA ILE A 105 -16.45 -6.25 19.99
C ILE A 105 -17.02 -5.57 18.75
N GLN A 106 -16.16 -4.95 17.95
CA GLN A 106 -16.45 -4.57 16.57
C GLN A 106 -15.38 -5.12 15.64
N ALA A 107 -15.78 -5.77 14.55
CA ALA A 107 -14.89 -6.27 13.51
C ALA A 107 -15.28 -5.71 12.14
N TYR A 108 -14.31 -5.36 11.31
CA TYR A 108 -14.59 -4.88 9.95
C TYR A 108 -13.44 -5.21 9.00
N ARG A 109 -13.76 -5.29 7.70
CA ARG A 109 -12.79 -5.45 6.62
C ARG A 109 -12.84 -4.24 5.72
N LEU A 110 -11.69 -3.58 5.54
CA LEU A 110 -11.48 -2.52 4.57
C LEU A 110 -10.70 -3.08 3.37
N ALA A 111 -11.02 -2.62 2.18
CA ALA A 111 -10.18 -2.75 0.99
C ALA A 111 -9.90 -1.35 0.43
N PHE A 112 -8.67 -1.10 -0.05
CA PHE A 112 -8.25 0.23 -0.48
C PHE A 112 -7.09 0.21 -1.47
N ASP A 113 -7.04 1.23 -2.34
CA ASP A 113 -5.90 1.47 -3.24
C ASP A 113 -4.65 1.85 -2.43
N ARG A 114 -3.55 1.14 -2.68
CA ARG A 114 -2.33 1.23 -1.88
C ARG A 114 -1.53 2.52 -2.07
N ARG A 115 -1.76 3.30 -3.12
CA ARG A 115 -1.05 4.57 -3.39
C ARG A 115 -1.76 5.75 -2.73
N THR A 116 -3.09 5.76 -2.84
CA THR A 116 -3.97 6.87 -2.42
C THR A 116 -4.54 6.69 -1.01
N SER A 117 -4.68 5.45 -0.53
CA SER A 117 -5.45 5.08 0.67
C SER A 117 -6.97 5.33 0.58
N VAL A 118 -7.51 5.50 -0.63
CA VAL A 118 -8.96 5.59 -0.87
C VAL A 118 -9.57 4.18 -0.81
N LEU A 119 -10.64 4.04 -0.02
CA LEU A 119 -11.38 2.80 0.16
C LEU A 119 -12.14 2.40 -1.12
N THR A 120 -12.39 1.09 -1.28
CA THR A 120 -13.17 0.49 -2.37
C THR A 120 -14.05 -0.64 -1.84
N ASP A 121 -15.22 -0.87 -2.46
CA ASP A 121 -16.21 -1.88 -2.05
C ASP A 121 -15.93 -3.25 -2.73
N CYS A 122 -14.74 -3.82 -2.51
CA CYS A 122 -14.33 -5.12 -3.07
C CYS A 122 -14.05 -6.16 -1.99
N CYS A 123 -13.60 -7.35 -2.39
CA CYS A 123 -12.70 -8.16 -1.55
C CYS A 123 -13.27 -8.63 -0.19
N GLY A 124 -14.61 -8.64 -0.07
CA GLY A 124 -15.33 -8.98 1.16
C GLY A 124 -15.43 -7.84 2.19
N THR A 125 -15.34 -6.57 1.80
CA THR A 125 -15.57 -5.42 2.69
C THR A 125 -16.89 -5.53 3.45
N ASN A 126 -16.83 -5.36 4.77
CA ASN A 126 -17.98 -5.47 5.66
C ASN A 126 -17.73 -4.75 6.99
N VAL A 127 -18.80 -4.47 7.73
CA VAL A 127 -18.77 -4.08 9.15
C VAL A 127 -19.64 -5.03 9.95
N ASP A 128 -19.05 -5.73 10.90
CA ASP A 128 -19.69 -6.73 11.76
C ASP A 128 -20.44 -7.82 10.95
N GLY A 129 -19.87 -8.20 9.80
CA GLY A 129 -20.43 -9.17 8.85
C GLY A 129 -21.39 -8.59 7.81
N ASP A 130 -21.83 -7.34 7.96
CA ASP A 130 -22.70 -6.65 6.99
C ASP A 130 -21.88 -6.10 5.82
N SER A 131 -22.04 -6.73 4.65
CA SER A 131 -21.44 -6.33 3.37
C SER A 131 -22.35 -5.45 2.51
N GLY A 132 -23.46 -4.93 3.05
CA GLY A 132 -24.30 -3.92 2.40
C GLY A 132 -23.74 -2.49 2.53
N VAL A 133 -22.78 -2.30 3.44
CA VAL A 133 -22.07 -1.04 3.69
C VAL A 133 -21.35 -0.52 2.44
N ARG A 134 -21.23 0.81 2.35
CA ARG A 134 -20.58 1.50 1.23
C ARG A 134 -19.49 2.42 1.75
N MET A 135 -18.25 2.07 1.42
CA MET A 135 -17.03 2.74 1.86
C MET A 135 -16.31 3.44 0.70
N ALA A 136 -16.55 3.00 -0.53
CA ALA A 136 -15.84 3.45 -1.73
C ALA A 136 -15.76 4.97 -1.87
N GLY A 137 -14.58 5.49 -2.21
CA GLY A 137 -14.34 6.93 -2.40
C GLY A 137 -14.09 7.73 -1.12
N SER A 138 -14.10 7.09 0.05
CA SER A 138 -13.71 7.69 1.33
C SER A 138 -12.35 7.17 1.83
N TYR A 139 -11.90 7.63 2.99
CA TYR A 139 -10.71 7.18 3.70
C TYR A 139 -11.09 6.36 4.95
N GLY A 140 -10.15 5.55 5.44
CA GLY A 140 -10.33 4.71 6.63
C GLY A 140 -9.17 4.82 7.61
N LEU A 141 -8.43 3.71 7.80
CA LEU A 141 -7.29 3.64 8.72
C LEU A 141 -6.04 4.45 8.31
N LEU A 142 -6.07 5.11 7.15
CA LEU A 142 -5.00 5.93 6.60
C LEU A 142 -5.58 7.16 5.88
N LEU A 143 -4.86 8.28 5.96
CA LEU A 143 -5.02 9.44 5.06
C LEU A 143 -3.95 9.35 3.94
N PRO A 144 -4.00 10.20 2.88
CA PRO A 144 -3.13 10.06 1.70
C PRO A 144 -1.64 9.88 2.01
N LEU A 145 -1.05 8.83 1.43
CA LEU A 145 0.33 8.46 1.70
C LEU A 145 1.31 9.50 1.17
N GLY A 146 2.17 9.98 2.06
CA GLY A 146 3.26 10.89 1.70
C GLY A 146 2.84 12.27 1.19
N ASN A 147 1.56 12.65 1.28
CA ASN A 147 1.04 13.98 0.93
C ASN A 147 -0.31 14.23 1.62
N VAL A 148 -0.33 14.35 2.95
CA VAL A 148 -1.53 14.82 3.65
C VAL A 148 -1.58 16.34 3.57
N GLU A 149 -2.71 16.87 3.13
CA GLU A 149 -2.95 18.30 2.94
C GLU A 149 -3.78 18.87 4.10
N LYS A 150 -3.81 20.21 4.21
CA LYS A 150 -4.63 20.93 5.20
C LYS A 150 -6.03 21.18 4.63
N LYS A 151 -6.78 20.09 4.46
CA LYS A 151 -8.16 20.09 3.94
C LYS A 151 -8.96 18.97 4.60
N ASP A 152 -10.26 19.03 4.45
CA ASP A 152 -11.16 18.04 5.05
C ASP A 152 -11.19 16.76 4.19
N TYR A 153 -11.28 15.62 4.86
CA TYR A 153 -11.27 14.30 4.21
C TYR A 153 -12.56 13.53 4.51
N PRO A 154 -13.25 12.96 3.51
CA PRO A 154 -14.38 12.06 3.76
C PRO A 154 -13.86 10.77 4.40
N VAL A 155 -14.25 10.47 5.64
CA VAL A 155 -13.81 9.27 6.38
C VAL A 155 -15.01 8.40 6.72
N PHE A 156 -14.90 7.09 6.46
CA PHE A 156 -15.93 6.13 6.83
C PHE A 156 -15.87 5.80 8.33
N ASP A 157 -16.92 6.15 9.08
CA ASP A 157 -17.10 5.70 10.46
C ASP A 157 -17.78 4.33 10.49
N THR A 158 -17.04 3.33 10.99
CA THR A 158 -17.54 1.96 11.17
C THR A 158 -18.62 1.86 12.25
N THR A 159 -18.78 2.87 13.11
CA THR A 159 -19.79 2.86 14.19
C THR A 159 -21.19 3.14 13.66
N THR A 160 -21.33 4.11 12.76
CA THR A 160 -22.59 4.51 12.11
C THR A 160 -22.77 3.95 10.70
N LYS A 161 -21.73 3.33 10.13
CA LYS A 161 -21.67 2.79 8.77
C LYS A 161 -21.86 3.88 7.69
N GLN A 162 -21.39 5.09 7.98
CA GLN A 162 -21.57 6.29 7.15
C GLN A 162 -20.24 7.01 6.89
N ILE A 163 -20.18 7.78 5.80
CA ILE A 163 -19.06 8.67 5.51
C ILE A 163 -19.33 10.02 6.17
N ALA A 164 -18.43 10.47 7.03
CA ALA A 164 -18.49 11.78 7.69
C ALA A 164 -17.16 12.54 7.49
N PRO A 165 -17.19 13.86 7.25
CA PRO A 165 -15.99 14.65 7.04
C PRO A 165 -15.14 14.68 8.32
N MET A 166 -13.84 14.43 8.15
CA MET A 166 -12.82 14.63 9.17
C MET A 166 -12.05 15.90 8.80
N GLU A 167 -12.37 16.98 9.51
CA GLU A 167 -12.01 18.37 9.21
C GLU A 167 -10.57 18.68 9.61
N PHE A 168 -9.83 19.45 8.82
CA PHE A 168 -8.50 19.92 9.23
C PHE A 168 -8.62 21.02 10.30
N ASN A 169 -8.08 20.76 11.49
CA ASN A 169 -8.33 21.59 12.66
C ASN A 169 -7.08 22.32 13.20
N ALA A 170 -5.92 21.66 13.27
CA ALA A 170 -4.69 22.27 13.81
C ALA A 170 -3.39 21.60 13.33
N VAL A 171 -2.25 22.23 13.63
CA VAL A 171 -0.92 21.59 13.56
C VAL A 171 -0.37 21.48 14.97
N GLU A 172 -0.03 20.27 15.42
CA GLU A 172 0.40 19.99 16.79
C GLU A 172 1.62 19.05 16.82
N LYS A 173 2.29 18.95 17.98
CA LYS A 173 3.39 18.01 18.20
C LYS A 173 2.97 16.81 19.04
N VAL A 174 3.20 15.61 18.53
CA VAL A 174 3.04 14.34 19.26
C VAL A 174 4.43 13.71 19.37
N HIS A 175 4.95 13.52 20.61
CA HIS A 175 6.35 13.14 20.89
C HIS A 175 7.40 13.90 20.04
N GLY A 176 7.19 15.21 19.84
CA GLY A 176 8.07 16.07 19.04
C GLY A 176 7.84 16.03 17.52
N LEU A 177 7.15 15.02 16.99
CA LEU A 177 6.74 14.95 15.58
C LEU A 177 5.63 15.96 15.30
N THR A 178 5.85 16.83 14.31
CA THR A 178 4.80 17.72 13.76
C THR A 178 3.74 16.90 13.04
N THR A 179 2.49 17.05 13.46
CA THR A 179 1.31 16.33 12.97
C THR A 179 0.21 17.30 12.56
N TYR A 180 -0.67 16.88 11.67
CA TYR A 180 -1.94 17.55 11.42
C TYR A 180 -3.02 16.90 12.29
N ARG A 181 -3.68 17.73 13.10
CA ARG A 181 -4.84 17.34 13.93
C ARG A 181 -6.10 17.54 13.10
N PHE A 182 -6.85 16.46 12.93
CA PHE A 182 -8.17 16.48 12.32
C PHE A 182 -9.25 16.10 13.31
N THR A 183 -10.46 16.60 13.12
CA THR A 183 -11.62 16.41 14.01
C THR A 183 -12.84 15.95 13.21
N GLN A 184 -13.58 14.95 13.71
CA GLN A 184 -14.78 14.42 13.06
C GLN A 184 -15.92 14.36 14.08
N THR A 185 -17.01 15.05 13.76
CA THR A 185 -18.24 15.05 14.58
C THR A 185 -19.25 14.07 13.97
N ILE A 186 -19.58 13.02 14.70
CA ILE A 186 -20.61 12.04 14.33
C ILE A 186 -21.91 12.43 15.06
N PRO A 187 -22.97 12.86 14.34
CA PRO A 187 -24.24 13.24 14.96
C PRO A 187 -24.95 12.01 15.56
N LEU A 188 -25.86 12.25 16.50
CA LEU A 188 -26.60 11.20 17.22
C LEU A 188 -27.40 10.32 16.25
N THR A 189 -26.85 9.14 15.95
CA THR A 189 -27.29 8.27 14.86
C THR A 189 -27.84 6.95 15.41
N LYS A 190 -28.97 6.48 14.88
CA LYS A 190 -29.53 5.17 15.21
C LYS A 190 -28.58 4.08 14.69
N THR A 191 -28.02 3.28 15.59
CA THR A 191 -26.93 2.32 15.31
C THR A 191 -27.35 0.86 15.49
N ALA A 192 -28.39 0.58 16.29
CA ALA A 192 -29.06 -0.72 16.32
C ALA A 192 -30.51 -0.59 16.81
N GLU A 193 -31.44 -1.37 16.26
CA GLU A 193 -32.70 -1.68 16.94
C GLU A 193 -32.41 -2.57 18.15
N MET A 194 -33.21 -2.48 19.23
CA MET A 194 -33.16 -3.44 20.33
C MET A 194 -34.44 -4.29 20.29
N ASP A 195 -34.30 -5.61 20.20
CA ASP A 195 -35.46 -6.54 20.20
C ASP A 195 -36.11 -6.65 21.60
N THR A 196 -35.34 -6.36 22.64
CA THR A 196 -35.79 -6.37 24.03
C THR A 196 -36.33 -5.00 24.43
N LYS A 197 -37.54 -4.98 25.00
CA LYS A 197 -38.09 -3.79 25.66
C LYS A 197 -37.37 -3.51 26.98
N LEU A 198 -37.25 -2.24 27.38
CA LEU A 198 -36.71 -1.87 28.69
C LEU A 198 -37.80 -1.34 29.64
N PRO A 199 -37.73 -1.68 30.95
CA PRO A 199 -38.59 -1.08 31.97
C PRO A 199 -38.45 0.44 32.03
N PRO A 200 -39.53 1.19 32.30
CA PRO A 200 -39.53 2.65 32.26
C PRO A 200 -38.51 3.26 33.24
N LYS A 201 -38.35 2.63 34.40
CA LYS A 201 -37.36 2.99 35.43
C LYS A 201 -35.90 3.01 34.96
N MET A 202 -35.53 2.15 34.00
CA MET A 202 -34.17 2.17 33.41
C MET A 202 -33.96 3.36 32.46
N LEU A 203 -35.05 3.91 31.95
CA LEU A 203 -35.08 5.01 30.97
C LEU A 203 -35.38 6.38 31.60
N GLY A 204 -35.51 6.45 32.93
CA GLY A 204 -35.91 7.67 33.63
C GLY A 204 -37.39 8.05 33.46
N LEU A 205 -38.23 7.12 33.02
CA LEU A 205 -39.67 7.32 32.81
C LEU A 205 -40.50 6.92 34.05
N PRO A 206 -41.72 7.46 34.21
CA PRO A 206 -42.69 7.02 35.22
C PRO A 206 -42.98 5.52 35.18
N ASP A 207 -43.09 4.88 36.36
CA ASP A 207 -43.26 3.42 36.48
C ASP A 207 -44.56 2.90 35.83
N ASP A 208 -45.57 3.74 35.65
CA ASP A 208 -46.85 3.43 34.99
C ASP A 208 -46.80 3.45 33.44
N ALA A 209 -45.72 3.98 32.85
CA ALA A 209 -45.58 4.03 31.39
C ALA A 209 -45.41 2.64 30.73
N GLY A 210 -45.05 1.61 31.51
CA GLY A 210 -44.85 0.23 31.05
C GLY A 210 -43.58 0.03 30.20
N ASP A 211 -43.34 -1.22 29.78
CA ASP A 211 -42.12 -1.61 29.06
C ASP A 211 -42.04 -0.99 27.65
N GLN A 212 -40.99 -0.19 27.43
CA GLN A 212 -40.81 0.61 26.23
C GLN A 212 -40.01 -0.13 25.14
N LYS A 213 -40.40 0.06 23.87
CA LYS A 213 -39.51 -0.25 22.74
C LYS A 213 -38.43 0.83 22.66
N VAL A 214 -37.19 0.41 22.46
CA VAL A 214 -36.02 1.28 22.44
C VAL A 214 -35.07 0.91 21.30
N ALA A 215 -34.17 1.82 20.96
CA ALA A 215 -33.06 1.58 20.05
C ALA A 215 -31.76 2.19 20.59
N ARG A 216 -30.62 1.71 20.11
CA ARG A 216 -29.30 2.26 20.41
C ARG A 216 -28.99 3.41 19.46
N TYR A 217 -28.71 4.57 20.02
CA TYR A 217 -28.26 5.77 19.33
C TYR A 217 -26.85 6.13 19.82
N THR A 218 -25.95 6.42 18.89
CA THR A 218 -24.55 6.72 19.19
C THR A 218 -24.16 8.05 18.57
N GLU A 219 -23.51 8.90 19.37
CA GLU A 219 -22.84 10.14 18.97
C GLU A 219 -21.34 10.02 19.31
N ALA A 220 -20.47 10.66 18.54
CA ALA A 220 -19.03 10.63 18.79
C ALA A 220 -18.32 11.89 18.32
N TYR A 221 -17.26 12.26 19.04
CA TYR A 221 -16.27 13.25 18.60
C TYR A 221 -14.91 12.57 18.51
N ASN A 222 -14.49 12.25 17.29
CA ASN A 222 -13.19 11.65 17.02
C ASN A 222 -12.16 12.77 16.76
N THR A 223 -10.92 12.57 17.19
CA THR A 223 -9.77 13.42 16.85
C THR A 223 -8.59 12.55 16.49
N VAL A 224 -7.93 12.84 15.37
CA VAL A 224 -6.82 12.03 14.84
C VAL A 224 -5.64 12.95 14.52
N TRP A 225 -4.45 12.57 14.96
CA TRP A 225 -3.21 13.26 14.65
C TRP A 225 -2.41 12.41 13.65
N VAL A 226 -2.14 12.97 12.48
CA VAL A 226 -1.51 12.27 11.35
C VAL A 226 -0.18 12.92 10.98
N ASP A 227 0.84 12.12 10.69
CA ASP A 227 2.08 12.62 10.11
C ASP A 227 1.88 13.01 8.63
N PRO A 228 1.97 14.29 8.26
CA PRO A 228 1.71 14.72 6.89
C PRO A 228 2.73 14.20 5.88
N ARG A 229 3.92 13.77 6.34
CA ARG A 229 4.98 13.20 5.49
C ARG A 229 4.72 11.73 5.10
N THR A 230 3.72 11.07 5.71
CA THR A 230 3.51 9.62 5.54
C THR A 230 2.04 9.19 5.44
N GLY A 231 1.08 9.95 5.95
CA GLY A 231 -0.33 9.53 6.01
C GLY A 231 -0.68 8.64 7.21
N VAL A 232 0.31 8.35 8.08
CA VAL A 232 0.16 7.47 9.25
C VAL A 232 -0.45 8.23 10.43
N PRO A 233 -1.59 7.77 11.00
CA PRO A 233 -2.08 8.23 12.29
C PRO A 233 -1.14 7.83 13.43
N VAL A 234 -0.76 8.78 14.28
CA VAL A 234 0.13 8.57 15.43
C VAL A 234 -0.55 8.75 16.79
N LYS A 235 -1.74 9.35 16.82
CA LYS A 235 -2.59 9.44 18.01
C LYS A 235 -4.06 9.48 17.59
N HIS A 236 -4.91 8.84 18.38
CA HIS A 236 -6.36 8.94 18.29
C HIS A 236 -6.95 9.36 19.64
N ARG A 237 -8.07 10.09 19.58
CA ARG A 237 -9.01 10.30 20.67
C ARG A 237 -10.41 9.97 20.12
N ARG A 238 -11.19 9.17 20.83
CA ARG A 238 -12.58 8.87 20.51
C ARG A 238 -13.43 9.15 21.75
N ASN A 239 -14.01 10.34 21.82
CA ASN A 239 -15.05 10.65 22.79
C ASN A 239 -16.36 10.09 22.26
N ILE A 240 -16.74 8.90 22.74
CA ILE A 240 -17.92 8.16 22.31
C ILE A 240 -19.02 8.23 23.36
N ARG A 241 -20.26 8.31 22.89
CA ARG A 241 -21.44 8.19 23.76
C ARG A 241 -22.52 7.39 23.04
N SER A 242 -22.77 6.19 23.53
CA SER A 242 -23.85 5.32 23.08
C SER A 242 -24.95 5.27 24.15
N THR A 243 -26.18 5.48 23.72
CA THR A 243 -27.35 5.60 24.59
C THR A 243 -28.48 4.75 24.04
N VAL A 244 -29.21 4.07 24.93
CA VAL A 244 -30.44 3.37 24.56
C VAL A 244 -31.61 4.28 24.93
N GLN A 245 -32.47 4.57 23.95
CA GLN A 245 -33.57 5.53 24.13
C GLN A 245 -34.82 5.12 23.36
N THR A 246 -35.96 5.68 23.78
CA THR A 246 -37.23 5.59 23.05
C THR A 246 -37.16 6.36 21.74
N GLU A 247 -38.06 6.04 20.81
CA GLU A 247 -38.13 6.66 19.49
C GLU A 247 -38.55 8.15 19.56
N ASP A 248 -39.30 8.54 20.58
CA ASP A 248 -39.64 9.93 20.90
C ASP A 248 -38.55 10.66 21.73
N GLY A 249 -37.46 9.97 22.06
CA GLY A 249 -36.31 10.49 22.81
C GLY A 249 -36.56 10.80 24.30
N LYS A 250 -37.77 10.61 24.83
CA LYS A 250 -38.11 10.98 26.22
C LYS A 250 -37.50 10.04 27.26
N GLY A 251 -37.51 8.73 27.00
CA GLY A 251 -36.86 7.73 27.84
C GLY A 251 -35.44 7.47 27.35
N LYS A 252 -34.43 7.61 28.20
CA LYS A 252 -33.01 7.54 27.80
C LYS A 252 -32.10 7.00 28.89
N MET A 253 -31.24 6.05 28.52
CA MET A 253 -30.20 5.44 29.35
C MET A 253 -28.84 5.56 28.67
N ILE A 254 -27.76 5.79 29.44
CA ILE A 254 -26.39 5.67 28.92
C ILE A 254 -26.02 4.19 28.87
N ALA A 255 -25.68 3.69 27.68
CA ALA A 255 -25.17 2.33 27.50
C ALA A 255 -23.64 2.28 27.58
N ALA A 256 -22.97 3.29 27.00
CA ALA A 256 -21.54 3.52 27.14
C ALA A 256 -21.21 5.01 26.93
N GLN A 257 -20.26 5.54 27.70
CA GLN A 257 -19.67 6.86 27.50
C GLN A 257 -18.20 6.79 27.92
N ALA A 258 -17.28 7.10 27.00
CA ALA A 258 -15.84 7.02 27.23
C ALA A 258 -15.09 8.01 26.34
N ASP A 259 -14.01 8.59 26.86
CA ASP A 259 -13.06 9.42 26.12
C ASP A 259 -11.75 8.64 25.93
N LEU A 260 -11.71 7.80 24.90
CA LEU A 260 -10.65 6.83 24.66
C LEU A 260 -9.48 7.49 23.93
N ILE A 261 -8.31 7.58 24.57
CA ILE A 261 -7.10 8.19 24.00
C ILE A 261 -6.01 7.13 23.80
N THR A 262 -5.30 7.14 22.66
CA THR A 262 -4.15 6.22 22.43
C THR A 262 -3.11 6.35 23.53
N VAL A 263 -2.70 5.24 24.14
CA VAL A 263 -1.73 5.24 25.26
C VAL A 263 -0.33 5.67 24.82
N ASP A 264 0.46 6.26 25.73
CA ASP A 264 1.76 6.89 25.43
C ASP A 264 2.74 5.98 24.67
N LYS A 265 2.92 4.73 25.14
CA LYS A 265 3.78 3.73 24.49
C LYS A 265 3.41 3.47 23.02
N ASP A 266 2.13 3.52 22.68
CA ASP A 266 1.62 3.21 21.34
C ASP A 266 1.64 4.47 20.45
N GLN A 267 1.44 5.67 21.03
CA GLN A 267 1.72 6.94 20.35
C GLN A 267 3.20 7.03 19.95
N LYS A 268 4.12 6.72 20.88
CA LYS A 268 5.56 6.71 20.61
C LYS A 268 5.95 5.70 19.53
N ALA A 269 5.45 4.45 19.63
CA ALA A 269 5.70 3.43 18.62
C ALA A 269 5.18 3.85 17.23
N ALA A 270 4.02 4.50 17.15
CA ALA A 270 3.49 5.04 15.90
C ALA A 270 4.34 6.20 15.35
N VAL A 271 4.88 7.08 16.20
CA VAL A 271 5.84 8.14 15.83
C VAL A 271 7.14 7.56 15.27
N ASP A 272 7.66 6.46 15.84
CA ASP A 272 8.87 5.79 15.33
C ASP A 272 8.61 5.09 13.98
N VAL A 273 7.43 4.49 13.78
CA VAL A 273 6.97 3.97 12.48
C VAL A 273 6.81 5.10 11.46
N ALA A 274 6.24 6.24 11.84
CA ALA A 274 6.09 7.40 10.98
C ALA A 274 7.44 7.99 10.57
N ASN A 275 8.38 8.19 11.51
CA ASN A 275 9.72 8.70 11.21
C ASN A 275 10.54 7.75 10.31
N SER A 276 10.52 6.44 10.59
CA SER A 276 11.22 5.47 9.74
C SER A 276 10.59 5.30 8.36
N THR A 277 9.27 5.54 8.22
CA THR A 277 8.58 5.58 6.92
C THR A 277 8.91 6.88 6.16
N ALA A 278 8.91 8.02 6.82
CA ALA A 278 9.29 9.32 6.24
C ALA A 278 10.74 9.30 5.72
N LEU A 279 11.66 8.63 6.43
CA LEU A 279 13.05 8.45 5.97
C LEU A 279 13.12 7.64 4.66
N LYS A 280 12.35 6.54 4.55
CA LYS A 280 12.27 5.73 3.32
C LYS A 280 11.71 6.55 2.15
N ILE A 281 10.64 7.30 2.38
CA ILE A 281 10.03 8.22 1.40
C ILE A 281 11.06 9.25 0.93
N ASN A 282 11.75 9.93 1.85
CA ASN A 282 12.77 10.94 1.53
C ASN A 282 14.02 10.35 0.85
N MET A 283 14.33 9.08 1.10
CA MET A 283 15.45 8.41 0.44
C MET A 283 15.21 8.25 -1.06
N VAL A 284 13.99 7.88 -1.47
CA VAL A 284 13.64 7.75 -2.90
C VAL A 284 13.23 9.09 -3.53
N ARG A 285 12.54 9.97 -2.78
CA ARG A 285 12.12 11.30 -3.28
C ARG A 285 13.23 12.37 -3.28
N SER A 286 14.32 12.20 -2.52
CA SER A 286 15.33 13.26 -2.37
C SER A 286 16.77 12.75 -2.34
N PHE A 287 17.12 11.83 -1.43
CA PHE A 287 18.54 11.51 -1.21
C PHE A 287 19.18 10.71 -2.36
N ILE A 288 18.49 9.70 -2.91
CA ILE A 288 19.01 8.93 -4.06
C ILE A 288 19.07 9.81 -5.33
N PRO A 289 18.01 10.56 -5.73
CA PRO A 289 18.10 11.50 -6.85
C PRO A 289 19.18 12.58 -6.67
N GLY A 290 19.28 13.18 -5.49
CA GLY A 290 20.29 14.22 -5.20
C GLY A 290 21.72 13.68 -5.22
N GLY A 291 21.94 12.49 -4.65
CA GLY A 291 23.23 11.80 -4.72
C GLY A 291 23.61 11.42 -6.15
N ALA A 292 22.66 10.93 -6.94
CA ALA A 292 22.85 10.63 -8.36
C ALA A 292 23.19 11.91 -9.17
N ILE A 293 22.54 13.05 -8.90
CA ILE A 293 22.90 14.33 -9.54
C ILE A 293 24.32 14.75 -9.16
N LEU A 294 24.68 14.71 -7.87
CA LEU A 294 26.01 15.09 -7.39
C LEU A 294 27.12 14.22 -8.01
N ILE A 295 26.92 12.90 -8.02
CA ILE A 295 27.83 11.93 -8.63
C ILE A 295 27.90 12.16 -10.15
N GLY A 296 26.76 12.34 -10.81
CA GLY A 296 26.66 12.57 -12.25
C GLY A 296 27.44 13.81 -12.71
N LEU A 297 27.22 14.95 -12.06
CA LEU A 297 27.95 16.20 -12.32
C LEU A 297 29.46 16.06 -12.05
N THR A 298 29.84 15.39 -10.95
CA THR A 298 31.25 15.15 -10.60
C THR A 298 31.96 14.30 -11.67
N LEU A 299 31.31 13.22 -12.12
CA LEU A 299 31.82 12.33 -13.16
C LEU A 299 31.94 13.04 -14.52
N LEU A 300 30.94 13.86 -14.90
CA LEU A 300 31.02 14.69 -16.11
C LEU A 300 32.16 15.70 -16.05
N PHE A 301 32.35 16.39 -14.91
CA PHE A 301 33.42 17.37 -14.72
C PHE A 301 34.81 16.72 -14.83
N VAL A 302 35.05 15.63 -14.08
CA VAL A 302 36.34 14.91 -14.10
C VAL A 302 36.58 14.23 -15.45
N GLY A 303 35.55 13.62 -16.05
CA GLY A 303 35.62 12.99 -17.36
C GLY A 303 35.93 13.99 -18.49
N GLY A 304 35.26 15.14 -18.48
CA GLY A 304 35.52 16.26 -19.38
C GLY A 304 36.94 16.81 -19.23
N PHE A 305 37.38 17.07 -18.00
CA PHE A 305 38.75 17.51 -17.71
C PHE A 305 39.80 16.51 -18.21
N LEU A 306 39.61 15.20 -17.96
CA LEU A 306 40.53 14.15 -18.44
C LEU A 306 40.51 13.97 -19.97
N GLY A 307 39.37 14.22 -20.61
CA GLY A 307 39.25 14.27 -22.07
C GLY A 307 40.05 15.43 -22.67
N LEU A 308 39.82 16.64 -22.18
CA LEU A 308 40.47 17.88 -22.63
C LEU A 308 41.97 17.90 -22.31
N ALA A 309 42.38 17.49 -21.11
CA ALA A 309 43.80 17.36 -20.73
C ALA A 309 44.52 16.21 -21.47
N GLY A 310 43.76 15.32 -22.14
CA GLY A 310 44.28 14.38 -23.13
C GLY A 310 44.52 15.01 -24.52
N GLY A 311 44.22 16.29 -24.69
CA GLY A 311 44.32 17.08 -25.92
C GLY A 311 45.69 17.70 -26.16
N ARG A 312 46.79 16.93 -26.03
CA ARG A 312 48.03 17.35 -26.73
C ARG A 312 47.74 17.34 -28.22
N VAL A 313 47.71 18.53 -28.81
CA VAL A 313 47.79 18.72 -30.26
C VAL A 313 49.10 18.07 -30.70
N LEU A 314 49.00 16.95 -31.43
CA LEU A 314 50.11 16.54 -32.27
C LEU A 314 50.28 17.67 -33.29
N PRO A 315 51.48 18.26 -33.44
CA PRO A 315 51.69 19.25 -34.48
C PRO A 315 51.31 18.61 -35.82
N ALA A 316 50.58 19.36 -36.65
CA ALA A 316 50.13 18.86 -37.95
C ALA A 316 51.33 18.24 -38.69
N PRO A 317 51.19 17.04 -39.30
CA PRO A 317 52.31 16.35 -39.91
C PRO A 317 52.92 17.28 -40.96
N VAL A 318 54.15 17.75 -40.69
CA VAL A 318 54.84 18.70 -41.55
C VAL A 318 55.04 18.02 -42.89
N ALA A 319 54.30 18.48 -43.91
CA ALA A 319 54.43 17.97 -45.26
C ALA A 319 55.92 18.06 -45.66
N PRO A 320 56.54 16.95 -46.11
CA PRO A 320 57.98 16.89 -46.29
C PRO A 320 58.41 17.92 -47.34
N ARG A 321 59.06 19.00 -46.90
CA ARG A 321 59.70 19.95 -47.80
C ARG A 321 60.70 19.20 -48.67
N ARG A 322 60.51 19.27 -49.98
CA ARG A 322 61.58 19.00 -50.93
C ARG A 322 62.67 20.06 -50.76
N SER A 323 63.89 19.71 -51.15
CA SER A 323 65.05 20.62 -51.10
C SER A 323 64.94 21.83 -52.04
N ASP A 324 63.91 21.86 -52.92
CA ASP A 324 63.56 22.97 -53.80
C ASP A 324 62.69 24.07 -53.14
N GLY A 325 62.21 23.84 -51.92
CA GLY A 325 61.47 24.83 -51.12
C GLY A 325 60.00 25.05 -51.49
N LYS A 326 59.42 24.33 -52.47
CA LYS A 326 58.00 24.48 -52.82
C LYS A 326 57.08 23.59 -51.98
N PHE A 327 55.86 24.07 -51.76
CA PHE A 327 54.74 23.24 -51.32
C PHE A 327 54.21 22.44 -52.51
N GLY A 328 53.82 21.18 -52.31
CA GLY A 328 53.29 20.33 -53.36
C GLY A 328 51.77 20.31 -53.38
N ASP A 329 51.19 20.46 -54.57
CA ASP A 329 49.76 20.26 -54.81
C ASP A 329 49.35 18.79 -54.59
N PRO A 330 48.09 18.51 -54.20
CA PRO A 330 47.58 17.15 -54.08
C PRO A 330 47.53 16.46 -55.45
N GLY A 331 48.31 15.39 -55.61
CA GLY A 331 48.38 14.63 -56.86
C GLY A 331 47.04 14.00 -57.26
N THR A 332 46.76 14.03 -58.56
CA THR A 332 45.55 13.51 -59.21
C THR A 332 45.21 12.07 -58.76
N PRO A 333 43.95 11.74 -58.45
CA PRO A 333 43.56 10.36 -58.17
C PRO A 333 43.73 9.48 -59.42
N PRO A 334 44.12 8.21 -59.28
CA PRO A 334 44.23 7.29 -60.41
C PRO A 334 42.84 7.01 -61.02
N GLY A 335 42.78 6.98 -62.35
CA GLY A 335 41.54 6.70 -63.09
C GLY A 335 41.03 5.26 -62.93
N PRO A 336 39.74 5.02 -63.18
CA PRO A 336 39.14 3.69 -63.05
C PRO A 336 39.69 2.70 -64.10
N PRO A 337 39.77 1.38 -63.78
CA PRO A 337 40.21 0.36 -64.71
C PRO A 337 39.21 0.14 -65.86
N ALA A 338 39.73 -0.25 -67.03
CA ALA A 338 38.93 -0.46 -68.24
C ALA A 338 38.01 -1.70 -68.15
N PRO A 339 36.82 -1.68 -68.78
CA PRO A 339 35.89 -2.81 -68.78
C PRO A 339 36.37 -3.97 -69.68
N PRO A 340 36.03 -5.23 -69.34
CA PRO A 340 36.35 -6.39 -70.18
C PRO A 340 35.53 -6.42 -71.48
N LYS A 341 36.11 -7.04 -72.51
CA LYS A 341 35.58 -7.12 -73.87
C LYS A 341 34.47 -8.20 -73.97
N PRO A 342 33.34 -7.96 -74.66
CA PRO A 342 32.27 -8.96 -74.79
C PRO A 342 32.65 -10.09 -75.77
N PRO A 343 32.24 -11.35 -75.49
CA PRO A 343 32.21 -12.42 -76.49
C PRO A 343 31.00 -12.27 -77.43
N ASN A 344 31.12 -12.75 -78.67
CA ASN A 344 30.03 -12.77 -79.65
C ASN A 344 29.58 -14.23 -79.90
N PRO A 345 28.29 -14.53 -80.14
CA PRO A 345 27.75 -15.86 -79.90
C PRO A 345 27.72 -16.78 -81.13
N GLN A 346 27.79 -18.09 -80.88
CA GLN A 346 27.15 -19.13 -81.69
C GLN A 346 26.50 -20.18 -80.76
N ASP A 347 25.30 -20.59 -81.13
CA ASP A 347 24.33 -21.48 -80.45
C ASP A 347 24.15 -22.76 -81.33
N PRO A 348 23.32 -23.79 -81.02
CA PRO A 348 22.53 -24.07 -79.82
C PRO A 348 22.53 -25.58 -79.36
N GLN A 349 21.65 -25.92 -78.38
CA GLN A 349 21.08 -27.26 -78.10
C GLN A 349 22.04 -28.34 -77.50
N ASP A 350 21.60 -29.37 -76.75
CA ASP A 350 20.25 -29.86 -76.38
C ASP A 350 20.26 -30.52 -74.95
N PRO A 351 19.12 -30.84 -74.29
CA PRO A 351 19.07 -31.25 -72.88
C PRO A 351 18.82 -32.76 -72.63
N GLN A 352 19.26 -33.28 -71.47
CA GLN A 352 18.68 -34.48 -70.85
C GLN A 352 19.00 -34.67 -69.35
N ASN A 353 18.37 -35.69 -68.73
CA ASN A 353 18.22 -35.90 -67.27
C ASN A 353 18.68 -37.34 -66.86
N PRO A 354 18.26 -37.89 -65.71
CA PRO A 354 19.02 -38.06 -64.46
C PRO A 354 19.73 -39.42 -64.29
N GLN A 355 20.61 -39.51 -63.29
CA GLN A 355 20.88 -40.79 -62.58
C GLN A 355 21.52 -40.62 -61.18
N ASP A 356 21.30 -41.63 -60.35
CA ASP A 356 21.63 -41.85 -58.91
C ASP A 356 21.71 -43.42 -58.77
N PRO A 357 22.25 -44.08 -57.70
CA PRO A 357 22.86 -43.63 -56.45
C PRO A 357 24.20 -44.38 -56.12
N GLN A 358 24.48 -44.63 -54.82
CA GLN A 358 25.52 -45.53 -54.21
C GLN A 358 26.94 -44.91 -54.02
N ASP A 359 27.69 -45.13 -52.93
CA ASP A 359 27.42 -45.86 -51.67
C ASP A 359 28.35 -45.45 -50.49
N ARG A 360 28.15 -46.07 -49.31
CA ARG A 360 29.00 -46.17 -48.08
C ARG A 360 28.92 -45.07 -47.00
N ALA A 361 28.22 -45.44 -45.93
CA ALA A 361 28.49 -45.06 -44.53
C ALA A 361 29.50 -46.09 -43.90
N PRO A 362 29.77 -46.17 -42.57
CA PRO A 362 29.18 -45.45 -41.43
C PRO A 362 30.14 -44.97 -40.32
N GLY A 363 29.57 -44.23 -39.34
CA GLY A 363 30.24 -43.83 -38.11
C GLY A 363 29.28 -43.34 -37.03
N ALA A 364 28.70 -44.31 -36.30
CA ALA A 364 28.21 -44.28 -34.91
C ALA A 364 28.40 -42.95 -34.12
N ALA A 365 27.37 -42.24 -33.63
CA ALA A 365 26.28 -42.61 -32.68
C ALA A 365 26.76 -42.77 -31.21
N PRO A 366 25.91 -42.60 -30.17
CA PRO A 366 24.44 -42.47 -30.20
C PRO A 366 23.82 -41.33 -29.32
N GLY A 367 22.49 -41.18 -29.39
CA GLY A 367 21.66 -40.72 -28.26
C GLY A 367 21.17 -41.94 -27.43
N PRO A 368 19.91 -42.05 -27.01
CA PRO A 368 18.79 -41.08 -26.95
C PRO A 368 18.50 -40.75 -25.45
N ALA A 369 17.31 -40.60 -24.83
CA ALA A 369 15.91 -40.67 -25.24
C ALA A 369 14.99 -39.90 -24.26
N THR A 370 13.75 -39.63 -24.67
CA THR A 370 12.61 -39.31 -23.79
C THR A 370 11.52 -40.37 -23.99
N PRO A 371 10.86 -40.89 -22.94
CA PRO A 371 9.58 -41.60 -23.06
C PRO A 371 8.37 -40.74 -22.61
N ARG A 372 7.17 -41.13 -23.05
CA ARG A 372 5.88 -40.53 -22.64
C ARG A 372 5.22 -41.32 -21.48
N GLN A 373 4.11 -40.76 -20.98
CA GLN A 373 2.86 -41.38 -20.45
C GLN A 373 2.83 -42.93 -20.32
N ASP A 374 2.18 -43.52 -19.31
CA ASP A 374 0.74 -43.34 -18.99
C ASP A 374 0.31 -43.98 -17.62
N THR A 375 -0.99 -43.97 -17.30
CA THR A 375 -1.78 -44.78 -16.34
C THR A 375 -2.07 -44.31 -14.88
N ARG A 376 -3.30 -43.79 -14.72
CA ARG A 376 -4.30 -43.93 -13.61
C ARG A 376 -3.96 -44.73 -12.33
N ARG A 377 -4.22 -44.14 -11.13
CA ARG A 377 -5.36 -44.47 -10.19
C ARG A 377 -5.40 -43.55 -8.94
N PRO A 378 -6.40 -43.62 -8.02
CA PRO A 378 -6.86 -42.46 -7.23
C PRO A 378 -6.45 -42.43 -5.74
N ALA A 379 -6.90 -41.37 -5.04
CA ALA A 379 -6.55 -40.98 -3.68
C ALA A 379 -7.38 -41.64 -2.55
N PRO A 380 -6.85 -41.64 -1.31
CA PRO A 380 -7.59 -41.41 -0.07
C PRO A 380 -7.54 -39.91 0.33
N GLY A 381 -8.39 -39.38 1.21
CA GLY A 381 -9.51 -39.95 1.96
C GLY A 381 -9.88 -38.96 3.09
N SER A 382 -11.13 -38.50 3.15
CA SER A 382 -11.48 -37.34 3.98
C SER A 382 -11.80 -37.70 5.44
N GLN A 383 -11.22 -36.94 6.40
CA GLN A 383 -11.69 -36.91 7.79
C GLN A 383 -12.49 -35.62 8.05
N ARG A 384 -13.78 -35.66 7.70
CA ARG A 384 -14.75 -34.61 8.03
C ARG A 384 -15.32 -34.88 9.43
N GLN A 385 -14.86 -34.15 10.45
CA GLN A 385 -15.34 -34.31 11.82
C GLN A 385 -16.87 -34.10 11.91
N ARG A 386 -17.62 -35.16 12.21
CA ARG A 386 -19.04 -35.07 12.54
C ARG A 386 -19.22 -34.64 14.00
N ARG A 387 -19.49 -33.35 14.24
CA ARG A 387 -20.18 -32.95 15.48
C ARG A 387 -21.57 -33.60 15.50
N LYS A 388 -21.96 -34.20 16.62
CA LYS A 388 -23.33 -34.69 16.82
C LYS A 388 -24.29 -33.49 16.90
N ALA A 389 -25.37 -33.52 16.13
CA ALA A 389 -26.51 -32.64 16.35
C ALA A 389 -27.54 -33.38 17.22
N SER A 390 -27.92 -32.79 18.34
CA SER A 390 -28.95 -33.34 19.23
C SER A 390 -30.32 -32.86 18.77
N GLY A 391 -31.14 -33.77 18.23
CA GLY A 391 -32.54 -33.49 17.89
C GLY A 391 -33.46 -33.52 19.11
N PRO A 392 -34.54 -32.73 19.16
CA PRO A 392 -35.45 -32.69 20.31
C PRO A 392 -36.41 -33.89 20.35
N GLY A 393 -36.59 -34.47 21.54
CA GLY A 393 -37.63 -35.46 21.79
C GLY A 393 -39.02 -34.83 21.93
N ARG A 394 -40.06 -35.47 21.38
CA ARG A 394 -41.46 -35.07 21.56
C ARG A 394 -42.17 -35.97 22.57
N ARG A 395 -42.83 -35.34 23.55
CA ARG A 395 -44.02 -35.82 24.30
C ARG A 395 -43.99 -37.23 24.91
N ARG A 396 -44.03 -37.27 26.25
CA ARG A 396 -45.33 -37.41 26.93
C ARG A 396 -45.50 -36.27 27.92
#